data_AF-A0A3Q8UA57-F1
#
_entry.id   AF-A0A3Q8UA57-F1
#
_cell.length_a   1.000
_cell.length_b   1.000
_cell.length_c   1.000
_cell.angle_alpha   90.00
_cell.angle_beta   90.00
_cell.angle_gamma   90.00
#
_symmetry.space_group_name_H-M   'P 1'
#
loop_
_entity.id
_entity.type
_entity.pdbx_description
1 polymer ?
#
loop_
_entity_poly.entity_id
_entity_poly.type
_entity_poly.pdbx_seq_one_letter_code
_entity_poly.pdbx_strand_id
1 'polypeptide(L)'
;MYYVIMSMNIMICIIMYKKFLHPLFMVSMLIIYTMNICLISSSIFMSSWYAYILFLVMMGGLLMLFTYMTSIVPNELMKNYSMNLSKLMFFITMTSIFWFLGLFKINYLYPLNVNFNNEIHMINSLFFSKYSFKITIIIMIYLLITLIIIMNISYSNKSLRMKM
;
A
#
# COMPACT_ATOMS: atom_id res chain seq x y z
N MET A 1 -14.64 -11.81 7.16
CA MET A 1 -13.36 -11.08 7.21
C MET A 1 -13.13 -10.22 5.98
N TYR A 2 -13.05 -10.77 4.76
CA TYR A 2 -12.73 -10.00 3.56
C TYR A 2 -13.62 -8.77 3.30
N TYR A 3 -14.94 -8.91 3.38
CA TYR A 3 -15.89 -7.79 3.20
C TYR A 3 -15.75 -6.70 4.27
N VAL A 4 -15.46 -7.10 5.51
CA VAL A 4 -15.19 -6.19 6.62
C VAL A 4 -13.92 -5.38 6.33
N ILE A 5 -12.85 -6.03 5.90
CA ILE A 5 -11.58 -5.36 5.64
C ILE A 5 -11.69 -4.49 4.38
N MET A 6 -12.45 -4.90 3.35
CA MET A 6 -12.75 -4.06 2.19
C MET A 6 -13.56 -2.80 2.55
N SER A 7 -14.54 -2.93 3.46
CA SER A 7 -15.30 -1.78 3.96
C SER A 7 -14.41 -0.77 4.71
N MET A 8 -13.41 -1.25 5.47
CA MET A 8 -12.44 -0.40 6.15
C MET A 8 -11.55 0.36 5.16
N ASN A 9 -11.13 -0.28 4.05
CA ASN A 9 -10.32 0.39 3.02
C ASN A 9 -11.09 1.48 2.27
N ILE A 10 -12.36 1.25 1.96
CA ILE A 10 -13.23 2.26 1.36
C ILE A 10 -13.37 3.48 2.29
N MET A 11 -13.51 3.26 3.61
CA MET A 11 -13.57 4.36 4.58
C MET A 11 -12.29 5.18 4.63
N ILE A 12 -11.15 4.50 4.64
CA ILE A 12 -9.84 5.14 4.67
C ILE A 12 -9.66 6.02 3.42
N CYS A 13 -9.96 5.51 2.21
CA CYS A 13 -9.90 6.27 0.96
C CYS A 13 -10.78 7.53 0.96
N ILE A 14 -11.99 7.46 1.54
CA ILE A 14 -12.92 8.60 1.58
C ILE A 14 -12.45 9.67 2.59
N ILE A 15 -11.83 9.25 3.70
CA ILE A 15 -11.17 10.16 4.65
C ILE A 15 -9.97 10.84 3.99
N MET A 16 -9.25 10.13 3.10
CA MET A 16 -8.10 10.70 2.37
C MET A 16 -8.49 11.87 1.49
N TYR A 17 -9.60 11.76 0.74
CA TYR A 17 -10.00 12.75 -0.26
C TYR A 17 -10.10 14.19 0.28
N LYS A 18 -10.35 14.37 1.59
CA LYS A 18 -10.57 15.70 2.18
C LYS A 18 -9.40 16.30 2.96
N LYS A 19 -8.31 15.58 3.20
CA LYS A 19 -7.22 16.03 4.10
C LYS A 19 -5.89 16.26 3.39
N PHE A 20 -5.93 16.71 2.13
CA PHE A 20 -4.72 17.01 1.35
C PHE A 20 -4.34 18.48 1.47
N LEU A 21 -3.59 18.81 2.53
CA LEU A 21 -2.84 20.08 2.56
C LEU A 21 -1.46 19.92 3.16
N HIS A 22 -1.32 19.15 4.24
CA HIS A 22 -0.02 18.97 4.89
C HIS A 22 0.62 17.60 4.52
N PRO A 23 1.84 17.57 3.99
CA PRO A 23 2.50 16.32 3.56
C PRO A 23 2.62 15.27 4.66
N LEU A 24 2.86 15.70 5.91
CA LEU A 24 2.95 14.78 7.04
C LEU A 24 1.62 14.04 7.30
N PHE A 25 0.49 14.71 7.13
CA PHE A 25 -0.82 14.08 7.30
C PHE A 25 -1.12 13.11 6.16
N MET A 26 -0.68 13.43 4.94
CA MET A 26 -0.77 12.53 3.79
C MET A 26 0.04 11.25 4.01
N VAL A 27 1.26 11.36 4.55
CA VAL A 27 2.12 10.19 4.82
C VAL A 27 1.57 9.32 5.94
N SER A 28 1.19 9.90 7.09
CA SER A 28 0.64 9.13 8.22
C SER A 28 -0.59 8.31 7.82
N MET A 29 -1.39 8.89 6.95
CA MET A 29 -2.57 8.28 6.40
C MET A 29 -2.30 7.15 5.39
N LEU A 30 -1.30 7.32 4.52
CA LEU A 30 -0.87 6.27 3.61
C LEU A 30 -0.30 5.05 4.38
N ILE A 31 0.35 5.25 5.51
CA ILE A 31 0.83 4.14 6.36
C ILE A 31 -0.35 3.31 6.88
N ILE A 32 -1.43 3.95 7.34
CA ILE A 32 -2.64 3.23 7.81
C ILE A 32 -3.29 2.46 6.65
N TYR A 33 -3.39 3.07 5.47
CA TYR A 33 -3.98 2.40 4.31
C TYR A 33 -3.17 1.16 3.89
N THR A 34 -1.85 1.27 3.85
CA THR A 34 -0.96 0.19 3.41
C THR A 34 -0.92 -0.97 4.40
N MET A 35 -1.01 -0.71 5.71
CA MET A 35 -1.22 -1.76 6.72
C MET A 35 -2.51 -2.53 6.48
N ASN A 36 -3.61 -1.85 6.15
CA ASN A 36 -4.89 -2.51 5.88
C ASN A 36 -4.85 -3.37 4.61
N ILE A 37 -4.14 -2.94 3.56
CA ILE A 37 -3.94 -3.75 2.35
C ILE A 37 -3.14 -5.03 2.67
N CYS A 38 -2.09 -4.92 3.50
CA CYS A 38 -1.29 -6.09 3.88
C CYS A 38 -2.14 -7.15 4.59
N LEU A 39 -3.01 -6.71 5.51
CA LEU A 39 -3.96 -7.60 6.22
C LEU A 39 -5.00 -8.24 5.28
N ILE A 40 -5.45 -7.53 4.23
CA ILE A 40 -6.28 -8.15 3.19
C ILE A 40 -5.49 -9.24 2.49
N SER A 41 -4.29 -8.91 2.02
CA SER A 41 -3.50 -9.81 1.18
C SER A 41 -3.14 -11.11 1.92
N SER A 42 -2.85 -11.05 3.22
CA SER A 42 -2.63 -12.23 4.05
C SER A 42 -3.89 -13.07 4.26
N SER A 43 -5.08 -12.49 4.09
CA SER A 43 -6.35 -13.23 4.19
C SER A 43 -6.79 -13.88 2.87
N ILE A 44 -6.34 -13.34 1.72
CA ILE A 44 -6.64 -13.89 0.39
C ILE A 44 -5.65 -15.01 0.05
N PHE A 45 -4.37 -14.80 0.31
CA PHE A 45 -3.32 -15.76 0.01
C PHE A 45 -3.04 -16.61 1.25
N MET A 46 -3.00 -17.93 1.09
CA MET A 46 -2.71 -18.83 2.21
C MET A 46 -1.29 -18.65 2.76
N SER A 47 -0.35 -18.18 1.93
CA SER A 47 1.02 -17.88 2.35
C SER A 47 1.20 -16.42 2.80
N SER A 48 1.74 -16.21 4.01
CA SER A 48 2.08 -14.88 4.55
C SER A 48 3.28 -14.21 3.87
N TRP A 49 4.09 -14.95 3.11
CA TRP A 49 5.30 -14.45 2.42
C TRP A 49 5.00 -13.33 1.43
N TYR A 50 3.89 -13.43 0.68
CA TYR A 50 3.49 -12.40 -0.27
C TYR A 50 3.07 -11.10 0.43
N ALA A 51 2.28 -11.20 1.49
CA ALA A 51 1.86 -10.04 2.30
C ALA A 51 3.07 -9.34 2.94
N TYR A 52 4.08 -10.10 3.36
CA TYR A 52 5.33 -9.57 3.91
C TYR A 52 6.15 -8.78 2.90
N ILE A 53 6.33 -9.30 1.67
CA ILE A 53 7.08 -8.59 0.60
C ILE A 53 6.35 -7.29 0.23
N LEU A 54 5.03 -7.32 0.09
CA LEU A 54 4.22 -6.14 -0.17
C LEU A 54 4.40 -5.08 0.92
N PHE A 55 4.42 -5.50 2.19
CA PHE A 55 4.61 -4.58 3.32
C PHE A 55 5.96 -3.86 3.23
N LEU A 56 7.06 -4.59 3.02
CA LEU A 56 8.40 -4.01 2.96
C LEU A 56 8.56 -3.01 1.81
N VAL A 57 8.11 -3.37 0.61
CA VAL A 57 8.25 -2.50 -0.58
C VAL A 57 7.44 -1.22 -0.40
N MET A 58 6.22 -1.33 0.13
CA MET A 58 5.36 -0.17 0.35
C MET A 58 5.86 0.74 1.47
N MET A 59 6.35 0.17 2.59
CA MET A 59 6.95 0.94 3.69
C MET A 59 8.21 1.68 3.23
N GLY A 60 9.06 1.04 2.42
CA GLY A 60 10.27 1.68 1.85
C GLY A 60 9.97 2.85 0.92
N GLY A 61 8.98 2.69 0.03
CA GLY A 61 8.55 3.77 -0.88
C GLY A 61 7.97 4.98 -0.14
N LEU A 62 7.22 4.75 0.94
CA LEU A 62 6.64 5.82 1.77
C LEU A 62 7.70 6.64 2.51
N LEU A 63 8.77 6.01 2.99
CA LEU A 63 9.87 6.70 3.66
C LEU A 63 10.61 7.64 2.69
N MET A 64 10.90 7.18 1.47
CA MET A 64 11.48 8.02 0.40
C MET A 64 10.61 9.25 0.12
N LEU A 65 9.29 9.05 -0.07
CA LEU A 65 8.33 10.14 -0.28
C LEU A 65 8.28 11.11 0.91
N PHE A 66 8.35 10.61 2.14
CA PHE A 66 8.38 11.45 3.34
C PHE A 66 9.60 12.38 3.35
N THR A 67 10.80 11.83 3.10
CA THR A 67 12.03 12.64 3.08
C THR A 67 12.04 13.68 1.97
N TYR A 68 11.45 13.37 0.82
CA TYR A 68 11.32 14.33 -0.27
C TYR A 68 10.38 15.48 0.11
N MET A 69 9.19 15.18 0.64
CA MET A 69 8.18 16.20 0.92
C MET A 69 8.54 17.12 2.09
N THR A 70 9.17 16.59 3.15
CA THR A 70 9.65 17.43 4.27
C THR A 70 10.78 18.37 3.85
N SER A 71 11.52 18.04 2.79
CA SER A 71 12.59 18.91 2.26
C SER A 71 12.07 20.08 1.41
N ILE A 72 10.81 20.04 0.97
CA ILE A 72 10.24 21.01 0.00
C ILE A 72 9.24 21.97 0.64
N VAL A 73 8.49 21.51 1.66
CA VAL A 73 7.40 22.31 2.24
C VAL A 73 7.90 23.02 3.50
N PRO A 74 7.74 24.36 3.61
CA PRO A 74 8.01 25.07 4.87
C PRO A 74 7.12 24.50 5.97
N ASN A 75 7.63 24.46 7.20
CA ASN A 75 6.99 23.79 8.35
C ASN A 75 5.76 24.58 8.87
N GLU A 76 4.78 24.83 8.00
CA GLU A 76 3.57 25.59 8.31
C GLU A 76 2.65 24.78 9.22
N LEU A 77 2.22 25.41 10.32
CA LEU A 77 1.33 24.80 11.30
C LEU A 77 0.02 24.39 10.61
N MET A 78 -0.32 23.11 10.78
CA MET A 78 -1.51 22.50 10.20
C MET A 78 -2.77 23.26 10.66
N LYS A 79 -3.52 23.86 9.73
CA LYS A 79 -4.82 24.47 10.04
C LYS A 79 -5.75 23.40 10.62
N ASN A 80 -6.39 23.71 11.74
CA ASN A 80 -7.37 22.84 12.38
C ASN A 80 -8.56 22.61 11.45
N TYR A 81 -8.63 21.42 10.86
CA TYR A 81 -9.80 20.97 10.12
C TYR A 81 -10.81 20.37 11.08
N SER A 82 -11.92 21.08 11.31
CA SER A 82 -13.08 20.51 12.00
C SER A 82 -13.75 19.49 11.08
N MET A 83 -13.70 18.22 11.49
CA MET A 83 -14.43 17.15 10.80
C MET A 83 -15.92 17.32 11.10
N ASN A 84 -16.77 17.44 10.07
CA ASN A 84 -18.21 17.50 10.26
C ASN A 84 -18.71 16.17 10.88
N LEU A 85 -19.20 16.22 12.13
CA LEU A 85 -19.70 15.04 12.85
C LEU A 85 -20.77 14.26 12.08
N SER A 86 -21.64 14.96 11.34
CA SER A 86 -22.70 14.31 10.53
C SER A 86 -22.15 13.40 9.43
N LYS A 87 -21.03 13.77 8.81
CA LYS A 87 -20.35 12.95 7.81
C LYS A 87 -19.75 11.71 8.48
N LEU A 88 -19.11 11.89 9.64
CA LEU A 88 -18.52 10.79 10.40
C LEU A 88 -19.60 9.77 10.83
N MET A 89 -20.76 10.25 11.29
CA MET A 89 -21.87 9.38 11.69
C MET A 89 -22.47 8.59 10.51
N PHE A 90 -22.66 9.22 9.34
CA PHE A 90 -23.12 8.51 8.14
C PHE A 90 -22.16 7.39 7.70
N PHE A 91 -20.87 7.60 7.89
CA PHE A 91 -19.88 6.56 7.56
C PHE A 91 -19.93 5.41 8.57
N ILE A 92 -19.98 5.70 9.87
CA ILE A 92 -20.07 4.66 10.91
C ILE A 92 -21.28 3.74 10.66
N THR A 93 -22.43 4.31 10.28
CA THR A 93 -23.63 3.52 9.96
C THR A 93 -23.45 2.67 8.71
N MET A 94 -22.77 3.15 7.67
CA MET A 94 -22.50 2.33 6.49
C MET A 94 -21.55 1.17 6.79
N THR A 95 -20.51 1.37 7.60
CA THR A 95 -19.63 0.27 8.03
C THR A 95 -20.35 -0.78 8.84
N SER A 96 -21.25 -0.39 9.74
CA SER A 96 -21.98 -1.35 10.56
C SER A 96 -22.90 -2.23 9.71
N ILE A 97 -23.56 -1.65 8.70
CA ILE A 97 -24.39 -2.40 7.74
C ILE A 97 -23.55 -3.43 6.96
N PHE A 98 -22.38 -3.06 6.45
CA PHE A 98 -21.48 -4.00 5.77
C PHE A 98 -20.95 -5.09 6.70
N TRP A 99 -20.69 -4.76 7.97
CA TRP A 99 -20.32 -5.73 9.00
C TRP A 99 -21.42 -6.76 9.22
N PHE A 100 -22.66 -6.32 9.40
CA PHE A 100 -23.81 -7.21 9.57
C PHE A 100 -23.98 -8.12 8.36
N LEU A 101 -23.93 -7.58 7.13
CA LEU A 101 -24.00 -8.37 5.90
C LEU A 101 -22.87 -9.40 5.77
N GLY A 102 -21.66 -9.05 6.23
CA GLY A 102 -20.50 -9.93 6.23
C GLY A 102 -20.64 -11.11 7.18
N LEU A 103 -21.24 -10.92 8.36
CA LEU A 103 -21.44 -11.98 9.35
C LEU A 103 -22.36 -13.10 8.83
N PHE A 104 -23.41 -12.75 8.07
CA PHE A 104 -24.35 -13.74 7.54
C PHE A 104 -23.74 -14.69 6.49
N LYS A 105 -22.62 -14.32 5.83
CA LYS A 105 -21.95 -15.15 4.81
C LYS A 105 -20.78 -15.99 5.34
N ILE A 106 -20.32 -15.76 6.57
CA ILE A 106 -19.08 -16.38 7.11
C ILE A 106 -19.29 -17.84 7.54
N ASN A 107 -20.54 -18.29 7.72
CA ASN A 107 -20.82 -19.66 8.17
C ASN A 107 -20.62 -20.77 7.13
N TYR A 108 -20.18 -20.48 5.88
CA TYR A 108 -20.21 -21.48 4.80
C TYR A 108 -18.92 -21.68 3.99
N LEU A 109 -17.75 -21.18 4.41
CA LEU A 109 -16.55 -21.31 3.57
C LEU A 109 -15.36 -21.96 4.29
N TYR A 110 -15.36 -23.29 4.14
CA TYR A 110 -14.24 -24.22 3.91
C TYR A 110 -13.26 -24.61 5.04
N PRO A 111 -12.91 -25.92 5.12
CA PRO A 111 -11.96 -26.46 6.08
C PRO A 111 -10.51 -26.08 5.72
N LEU A 112 -9.78 -25.63 6.73
CA LEU A 112 -8.35 -25.31 6.72
C LEU A 112 -7.49 -26.59 6.71
N ASN A 113 -7.38 -27.25 5.56
CA ASN A 113 -6.31 -28.22 5.32
C ASN A 113 -5.48 -27.72 4.14
N VAL A 114 -4.42 -26.96 4.43
CA VAL A 114 -3.44 -26.54 3.41
C VAL A 114 -2.05 -26.92 3.90
N ASN A 115 -1.41 -27.83 3.17
CA ASN A 115 -0.04 -28.28 3.42
C ASN A 115 0.94 -27.16 3.08
N PHE A 116 1.56 -26.56 4.10
CA PHE A 116 2.56 -25.49 3.99
C PHE A 116 3.74 -25.81 3.06
N ASN A 117 4.14 -27.08 2.92
CA ASN A 117 5.27 -27.46 2.06
C ASN A 117 5.00 -27.30 0.56
N ASN A 118 3.74 -27.32 0.11
CA ASN A 118 3.42 -27.08 -1.30
C ASN A 118 3.47 -25.60 -1.68
N GLU A 119 3.45 -24.68 -0.71
CA GLU A 119 3.38 -23.23 -0.96
C GLU A 119 4.71 -22.65 -1.43
N ILE A 120 5.81 -23.01 -0.76
CA ILE A 120 7.16 -22.53 -1.11
C ILE A 120 7.59 -23.09 -2.47
N HIS A 121 7.22 -24.34 -2.77
CA HIS A 121 7.45 -24.94 -4.09
C HIS A 121 6.62 -24.27 -5.20
N MET A 122 5.37 -23.88 -4.93
CA MET A 122 4.55 -23.11 -5.87
C MET A 122 5.18 -21.76 -6.20
N ILE A 123 5.62 -21.00 -5.19
CA ILE A 123 6.24 -19.67 -5.40
C ILE A 123 7.54 -19.77 -6.21
N ASN A 124 8.42 -20.72 -5.87
CA ASN A 124 9.65 -20.94 -6.63
C ASN A 124 9.37 -21.40 -8.07
N SER A 125 8.36 -22.26 -8.27
CA SER A 125 7.95 -22.68 -9.61
C SER A 125 7.37 -21.52 -10.43
N LEU A 126 6.67 -20.57 -9.78
CA LEU A 126 6.05 -19.41 -10.43
C LEU A 126 7.08 -18.41 -10.96
N PHE A 127 8.22 -18.20 -10.30
CA PHE A 127 9.25 -17.28 -10.79
C PHE A 127 10.19 -17.91 -11.81
N PHE A 128 10.53 -19.20 -11.64
CA PHE A 128 11.47 -19.91 -12.50
C PHE A 128 10.80 -20.77 -13.57
N SER A 129 9.48 -20.66 -13.76
CA SER A 129 8.81 -21.31 -14.89
C SER A 129 9.33 -20.75 -16.22
N LYS A 130 9.27 -21.57 -17.26
CA LYS A 130 9.74 -21.22 -18.62
C LYS A 130 9.06 -19.96 -19.19
N TYR A 131 7.82 -19.69 -18.79
CA TYR A 131 7.08 -18.47 -19.18
C TYR A 131 7.44 -17.27 -18.29
N SER A 132 7.54 -17.48 -16.98
CA SER A 132 7.86 -16.43 -16.02
C SER A 132 9.29 -15.92 -16.13
N PHE A 133 10.22 -16.76 -16.57
CA PHE A 133 11.62 -16.38 -16.77
C PHE A 133 11.80 -15.24 -17.78
N LYS A 134 10.94 -15.16 -18.82
CA LYS A 134 10.96 -14.03 -19.75
C LYS A 134 10.53 -12.73 -19.07
N ILE A 135 9.50 -12.80 -18.22
CA ILE A 135 8.99 -11.65 -17.46
C ILE A 135 10.03 -11.17 -16.46
N THR A 136 10.74 -12.07 -15.77
CA THR A 136 11.79 -11.69 -14.82
C THR A 136 12.96 -10.99 -15.51
N ILE A 137 13.39 -11.46 -16.70
CA ILE A 137 14.43 -10.76 -17.49
C ILE A 137 14.00 -9.34 -17.85
N ILE A 138 12.75 -9.14 -18.29
CA ILE A 138 12.24 -7.82 -18.66
C ILE A 138 12.25 -6.87 -17.44
N ILE A 139 11.82 -7.36 -16.27
CA ILE A 139 11.83 -6.56 -15.02
C ILE A 139 13.26 -6.16 -14.63
N MET A 140 14.23 -7.07 -14.76
CA MET A 140 15.64 -6.77 -14.46
C MET A 140 16.19 -5.68 -15.39
N ILE A 141 15.91 -5.77 -16.69
CA ILE A 141 16.32 -4.75 -17.66
C ILE A 141 15.64 -3.40 -17.35
N TYR A 142 14.35 -3.41 -17.00
CA TYR A 142 13.62 -2.20 -16.62
C TYR A 142 14.23 -1.50 -15.39
N LEU A 143 14.54 -2.26 -14.32
CA LEU A 143 15.19 -1.71 -13.14
C LEU A 143 16.58 -1.14 -13.44
N LEU A 144 17.34 -1.78 -14.33
CA LEU A 144 18.65 -1.30 -14.75
C LEU A 144 18.55 0.01 -15.55
N ILE A 145 17.61 0.09 -16.49
CA ILE A 145 17.39 1.30 -17.30
C ILE A 145 16.95 2.47 -16.41
N THR A 146 16.02 2.24 -15.48
CA THR A 146 15.55 3.30 -14.58
C THR A 146 16.67 3.83 -13.69
N LEU A 147 17.57 2.96 -13.21
CA LEU A 147 18.75 3.39 -12.44
C LEU A 147 19.70 4.27 -13.27
N ILE A 148 20.00 3.90 -14.53
CA ILE A 148 20.84 4.71 -15.41
C ILE A 148 20.21 6.08 -15.67
N ILE A 149 18.90 6.12 -15.94
CA ILE A 149 18.17 7.38 -16.19
C ILE A 149 18.22 8.28 -14.95
N ILE A 150 17.94 7.73 -13.77
CA ILE A 150 17.96 8.49 -12.51
C ILE A 150 19.36 9.04 -12.23
N MET A 151 20.41 8.24 -12.45
CA MET A 151 21.80 8.70 -12.30
C MET A 151 22.12 9.86 -13.24
N ASN A 152 21.71 9.78 -14.51
CA ASN A 152 21.92 10.87 -15.47
C ASN A 152 21.20 12.16 -15.07
N ILE A 153 19.93 12.06 -14.65
CA ILE A 153 19.14 13.21 -14.17
C ILE A 153 19.78 13.82 -12.89
N SER A 154 20.28 12.98 -11.99
CA SER A 154 20.91 13.45 -10.75
C SER A 154 22.22 14.21 -11.02
N TYR A 155 22.99 13.79 -12.02
CA TYR A 155 24.25 14.44 -12.39
C TYR A 155 24.03 15.81 -13.05
N SER A 156 23.04 15.93 -13.94
CA SER A 156 22.71 17.23 -14.55
C SER A 156 22.26 18.25 -13.51
N ASN A 157 21.46 17.85 -12.53
CA ASN A 157 20.92 18.77 -11.51
C ASN A 157 21.99 19.22 -10.50
N LYS A 158 23.00 18.40 -10.19
CA LYS A 158 24.14 18.82 -9.35
C LYS A 158 24.90 20.01 -9.94
N SER A 159 25.00 20.11 -11.27
CA SER A 159 25.68 21.23 -11.95
C SER A 159 24.96 22.57 -11.81
N LEU A 160 23.64 22.57 -11.62
CA LEU A 160 22.83 23.78 -11.44
C LEU A 160 22.89 24.31 -10.00
N ARG A 161 23.03 23.42 -9.00
CA ARG A 161 23.14 23.78 -7.58
C ARG A 161 24.49 24.40 -7.19
N MET A 162 25.54 24.23 -8.00
CA MET A 162 26.85 24.86 -7.78
C MET A 162 26.98 26.23 -8.47
N LYS A 163 25.98 26.64 -9.27
CA LYS A 163 25.96 27.90 -10.02
C LYS A 163 25.02 28.98 -9.43
N MET A 164 24.22 28.63 -8.42
CA MET A 164 23.50 29.58 -7.55
C MET A 164 24.30 29.77 -6.28
#